data_AF-A0A9D2JQB5-F1
#
_entry.id   AF-A0A9D2JQB5-F1
#
_cell.length_a   1.000
_cell.length_b   1.000
_cell.length_c   1.000
_cell.angle_alpha   90.00
_cell.angle_beta   90.00
_cell.angle_gamma   90.00
#
_symmetry.space_group_name_H-M   'P 1'
#
loop_
_entity.id
_entity.type
_entity.pdbx_description
1 polymer ?
#
loop_
_entity_poly.entity_id
_entity_poly.type
_entity_poly.pdbx_seq_one_letter_code
_entity_poly.pdbx_strand_id
1 'polypeptide(L)' 'MEEREMFPTGEENIAYNKYFTGTSYLCPVSMEQVFIANVTFEPGCRNFWHIHHAKTGGGQILICVRGRGWYQ' A
#
# COMPACT_ATOMS: atom_id res chain seq x y z
N MET A 1 5.90 -23.90 -12.03
CA MET A 1 4.93 -23.80 -10.93
C MET A 1 4.73 -22.32 -10.70
N GLU A 2 3.49 -21.84 -10.73
CA GLU A 2 3.23 -20.42 -10.46
C GLU A 2 3.53 -20.18 -8.98
N GLU A 3 4.57 -19.39 -8.71
CA GLU A 3 4.97 -19.04 -7.36
C GLU A 3 3.85 -18.19 -6.75
N ARG A 4 3.10 -18.77 -5.80
CA ARG A 4 2.01 -18.05 -5.14
C ARG A 4 2.65 -17.05 -4.17
N GLU A 5 2.78 -15.81 -4.61
CA GLU A 5 3.33 -14.73 -3.77
C GLU A 5 2.55 -14.64 -2.44
N MET A 6 3.26 -14.58 -1.32
CA MET A 6 2.68 -14.50 0.03
C MET A 6 1.81 -13.24 0.21
N PHE A 7 2.16 -12.15 -0.50
CA PHE A 7 1.42 -10.90 -0.54
C PHE A 7 1.10 -10.57 -2.01
N PRO A 8 -0.09 -10.92 -2.50
CA PRO A 8 -0.45 -10.69 -3.91
C PRO A 8 -0.65 -9.20 -4.20
N THR A 9 -0.45 -8.80 -5.46
CA THR A 9 -0.61 -7.42 -5.94
C THR A 9 -2.00 -6.84 -5.69
N GLY A 10 -3.05 -7.65 -5.88
CA GLY A 10 -4.45 -7.20 -5.80
C GLY A 10 -4.93 -6.50 -7.06
N GLU A 11 -6.00 -5.73 -6.91
CA GLU A 11 -6.65 -4.98 -8.00
C GLU A 11 -6.11 -3.56 -8.08
N GLU A 12 -6.31 -2.89 -9.22
CA GLU A 12 -5.93 -1.48 -9.37
C GLU A 12 -6.63 -0.61 -8.31
N ASN A 13 -5.88 0.31 -7.73
CA ASN A 13 -6.31 1.16 -6.63
C ASN A 13 -7.19 2.34 -7.11
N ILE A 14 -8.22 2.04 -7.90
CA ILE A 14 -9.09 3.01 -8.59
C ILE A 14 -9.72 3.97 -7.59
N ALA A 15 -10.15 3.48 -6.42
CA ALA A 15 -10.81 4.29 -5.40
C ALA A 15 -9.94 5.44 -4.86
N TYR A 16 -8.61 5.31 -4.93
CA TYR A 16 -7.66 6.27 -4.40
C TYR A 16 -6.75 6.88 -5.46
N ASN A 17 -6.95 6.60 -6.75
CA ASN A 17 -6.08 7.07 -7.84
C ASN A 17 -5.78 8.58 -7.80
N LYS A 18 -6.74 9.40 -7.39
CA LYS A 18 -6.65 10.86 -7.25
C LYS A 18 -5.68 11.32 -6.17
N TYR A 19 -5.13 10.41 -5.37
CA TYR A 19 -4.14 10.68 -4.32
C TYR A 19 -2.75 10.17 -4.69
N PHE A 20 -2.55 9.72 -5.93
CA PHE A 20 -1.28 9.15 -6.40
C PHE A 20 -0.86 9.80 -7.73
N THR A 21 0.45 9.88 -7.93
CA THR A 21 1.02 9.94 -9.28
C THR A 21 1.28 8.50 -9.72
N GLY A 22 0.86 8.13 -10.93
CA GLY A 22 1.03 6.77 -11.47
C GLY A 22 0.02 5.76 -10.94
N THR A 23 0.20 4.49 -11.31
CA THR A 23 -0.71 3.38 -10.98
C THR A 23 -0.23 2.63 -9.76
N SER A 24 -1.14 2.40 -8.81
CA SER A 24 -0.93 1.51 -7.66
C SER A 24 -2.02 0.45 -7.62
N TYR A 25 -1.74 -0.64 -6.93
CA TYR A 25 -2.64 -1.77 -6.70
C TYR A 25 -2.79 -2.02 -5.21
N LEU A 26 -3.93 -2.56 -4.80
CA LEU A 26 -4.26 -2.78 -3.40
C LEU A 26 -4.87 -4.16 -3.19
N CYS A 27 -4.33 -4.90 -2.23
CA CYS A 27 -4.88 -6.17 -1.75
C CYS A 27 -5.07 -6.12 -0.23
N PRO A 28 -6.31 -6.15 0.28
CA PRO A 28 -6.56 -6.26 1.72
C PRO A 28 -6.03 -7.58 2.28
N VAL A 29 -5.27 -7.52 3.37
CA VAL A 29 -4.71 -8.68 4.09
C VAL A 29 -5.50 -8.96 5.37
N SER A 30 -5.85 -7.90 6.11
CA SER A 30 -6.75 -7.98 7.27
C SER A 30 -7.71 -6.80 7.28
N MET A 31 -8.97 -7.10 7.51
CA MET A 31 -10.03 -6.10 7.76
C MET A 31 -10.43 -6.04 9.24
N GLU A 32 -9.89 -6.94 10.06
CA GLU A 32 -10.21 -7.06 11.48
C GLU A 32 -9.10 -6.46 12.35
N GLN A 33 -9.48 -5.89 13.52
CA GLN A 33 -8.62 -5.17 14.46
C GLN A 33 -7.98 -3.92 13.86
N VAL A 34 -6.95 -4.10 13.04
CA VAL A 34 -6.24 -3.05 12.30
C VAL A 34 -6.32 -3.38 10.82
N PHE A 35 -6.67 -2.40 10.00
CA PHE A 35 -6.66 -2.56 8.56
C PHE A 35 -5.22 -2.74 8.06
N ILE A 36 -4.96 -3.85 7.38
CA ILE A 36 -3.67 -4.17 6.75
C ILE A 36 -3.94 -4.44 5.28
N ALA A 37 -3.16 -3.81 4.40
CA ALA A 37 -3.20 -4.06 2.97
C ALA A 37 -1.79 -4.14 2.40
N ASN A 38 -1.60 -5.01 1.41
CA ASN A 38 -0.45 -4.94 0.53
C ASN A 38 -0.74 -3.89 -0.55
N VAL A 39 0.19 -2.95 -0.75
CA VAL A 39 0.08 -1.92 -1.78
C VAL A 39 1.27 -2.04 -2.70
N THR A 40 1.01 -2.25 -4.00
CA THR A 40 2.04 -2.37 -5.03
C THR A 40 2.08 -1.11 -5.86
N PHE A 41 3.27 -0.59 -6.12
CA PHE A 41 3.51 0.64 -6.87
C PHE A 41 4.23 0.28 -8.18
N GLU A 42 3.70 0.71 -9.32
CA GLU A 42 4.47 0.70 -10.56
C GLU A 42 5.71 1.60 -10.44
N PRO A 43 6.77 1.39 -11.24
CA PRO A 43 7.93 2.28 -11.26
C PRO A 43 7.53 3.75 -11.43
N GLY A 44 7.95 4.60 -10.48
CA GLY A 44 7.62 6.02 -10.46
C GLY A 44 6.26 6.36 -9.85
N CYS A 45 5.43 5.38 -9.50
CA CYS A 45 4.21 5.62 -8.74
C CYS A 45 4.55 6.05 -7.31
N ARG A 46 3.82 7.04 -6.80
CA ARG A 46 3.93 7.53 -5.42
C ARG A 46 2.60 8.12 -4.95
N ASN A 47 2.32 8.03 -3.66
CA ASN A 47 1.23 8.78 -3.06
C ASN A 47 1.58 10.26 -2.88
N PHE A 48 0.56 11.10 -2.83
CA PHE A 48 0.71 12.50 -2.45
C PHE A 48 1.05 12.64 -0.97
N TRP A 49 1.58 13.81 -0.60
CA TRP A 49 1.79 14.17 0.79
C TRP A 49 0.49 14.03 1.59
N HIS A 50 0.54 13.28 2.68
CA HIS A 50 -0.59 13.07 3.58
C HIS A 50 -0.06 12.71 4.98
N ILE A 51 -0.96 12.75 5.97
CA ILE A 51 -0.66 12.43 7.36
C ILE A 51 -1.72 11.49 7.92
N HIS A 52 -1.26 10.44 8.59
CA HIS A 52 -2.13 9.58 9.40
C HIS A 52 -2.18 10.12 10.84
N HIS A 53 -3.28 10.80 11.17
CA HIS A 53 -3.50 11.32 12.51
C HIS A 53 -3.88 10.21 13.49
N ALA A 54 -3.21 10.15 14.65
CA ALA A 54 -3.59 9.30 15.77
C ALA A 54 -3.65 10.11 17.05
N LYS A 55 -4.65 9.83 17.91
CA LYS A 55 -4.80 10.49 19.21
C LYS A 55 -3.81 9.95 20.26
N THR A 56 -3.58 8.64 20.25
CA THR A 56 -2.63 7.92 21.11
C THR A 56 -2.16 6.65 20.41
N GLY A 57 -0.85 6.37 20.43
CA GLY A 57 -0.27 5.08 20.02
C GLY A 57 -0.49 4.60 18.58
N GLY A 58 -0.93 5.47 17.65
CA GLY A 58 -1.20 5.10 16.25
C GLY A 58 -0.28 5.78 15.25
N GLY A 59 -0.59 5.61 13.96
CA GLY A 59 0.20 6.12 12.84
C GLY A 59 0.12 5.16 11.65
N GLN A 60 1.11 5.22 10.77
CA GLN A 60 1.27 4.26 9.68
C GLN A 60 2.57 3.47 9.87
N ILE A 61 2.49 2.16 9.62
CA ILE A 61 3.65 1.27 9.56
C ILE A 61 3.76 0.75 8.12
N LEU A 62 4.96 0.78 7.55
CA LEU A 62 5.25 0.26 6.23
C LEU A 62 6.25 -0.90 6.36
N ILE A 63 5.94 -2.03 5.74
CA ILE A 63 6.82 -3.21 5.67
C ILE A 63 7.09 -3.49 4.20
N CYS A 64 8.34 -3.29 3.75
CA CYS A 64 8.73 -3.56 2.38
C CYS A 64 8.91 -5.07 2.17
N VAL A 65 8.05 -5.68 1.36
CA VAL A 65 8.06 -7.13 1.09
C VAL A 65 8.70 -7.50 -0.25
N ARG A 66 8.72 -6.58 -1.22
CA ARG A 66 9.30 -6.80 -2.56
C ARG A 66 9.68 -5.47 -3.23
N GLY A 67 10.68 -5.51 -4.11
CA GLY A 67 11.07 -4.35 -4.94
C GLY A 67 11.96 -3.33 -4.22
N ARG A 68 11.96 -2.09 -4.72
CA ARG A 68 12.69 -0.95 -4.16
C ARG A 68 11.83 0.30 -4.28
N GLY A 69 11.84 1.15 -3.28
CA GLY A 69 11.04 2.36 -3.24
C GLY A 69 11.66 3.45 -2.37
N TRP A 70 10.97 4.58 -2.30
CA TRP A 70 11.35 5.74 -1.50
C TRP A 70 10.27 5.98 -0.44
N TYR A 71 10.69 6.52 0.69
CA TYR A 71 9.79 6.99 1.74
C TYR A 71 9.88 8.52 1.82
N GLN A 72 8.75 9.17 2.05
CA GLN A 72 8.61 10.62 2.19
C GLN A 72 8.03 10.95 3.57
#